data_AF-A0A8S0RBE1-F1
#
_entry.id   AF-A0A8S0RBE1-F1
#
_cell.length_a   1.000
_cell.length_b   1.000
_cell.length_c   1.000
_cell.angle_alpha   90.00
_cell.angle_beta   90.00
_cell.angle_gamma   90.00
#
_symmetry.space_group_name_H-M   'P 1'
#
loop_
_entity.id
_entity.type
_entity.pdbx_description
1 polymer ?
#
loop_
_entity_poly.entity_id
_entity_poly.type
_entity_poly.pdbx_seq_one_letter_code
_entity_poly.pdbx_strand_id
1 'polypeptide(L)'
;MLLGVKAVIAKSFERIHRSNLVGMGIVPLCFKSGEDADTIGLTGHERFTIDLPSNINEIRPGQDVTVQTDTGKSFTCTVRFDTEVELAYFNHGGILPYVIRQLTNQ
;
A
#
# COMPACT_ATOMS: atom_id res chain seq x y z
N MET A 1 12.80 6.67 -3.56
CA MET A 1 12.90 5.20 -3.49
C MET A 1 13.67 4.69 -4.71
N LEU A 2 14.74 3.91 -4.51
CA LEU A 2 15.77 3.69 -5.53
C LEU A 2 15.43 2.63 -6.60
N LEU A 3 14.49 1.72 -6.33
CA LEU A 3 14.14 0.61 -7.24
C LEU A 3 12.76 0.74 -7.90
N GLY A 4 12.07 1.87 -7.70
CA GLY A 4 10.80 2.15 -8.39
C GLY A 4 9.55 1.41 -7.86
N VAL A 5 9.68 0.53 -6.87
CA VAL A 5 8.54 -0.17 -6.23
C VAL A 5 7.51 0.84 -5.69
N LYS A 6 6.21 0.56 -5.89
CA LYS A 6 5.10 1.43 -5.45
C LYS A 6 4.21 0.79 -4.39
N ALA A 7 4.13 -0.53 -4.39
CA ALA A 7 3.34 -1.30 -3.45
C ALA A 7 4.01 -2.65 -3.18
N VAL A 8 3.68 -3.26 -2.05
CA VAL A 8 4.07 -4.64 -1.70
C VAL A 8 2.82 -5.38 -1.28
N ILE A 9 2.57 -6.55 -1.88
CA ILE A 9 1.46 -7.44 -1.51
C ILE A 9 2.05 -8.65 -0.78
N ALA A 10 1.55 -8.95 0.42
CA ALA A 10 2.03 -10.07 1.25
C ALA A 10 0.90 -10.72 2.04
N LYS A 11 1.11 -11.92 2.59
CA LYS A 11 0.14 -12.56 3.51
C LYS A 11 0.08 -11.81 4.85
N SER A 12 1.23 -11.32 5.32
CA SER A 12 1.38 -10.57 6.55
C SER A 12 2.66 -9.72 6.50
N PHE A 13 2.76 -8.77 7.42
CA PHE A 13 3.96 -7.96 7.61
C PHE A 13 4.37 -8.00 9.08
N GLU A 14 5.67 -7.95 9.33
CA GLU A 14 6.19 -7.52 10.63
C GLU A 14 5.87 -6.03 10.84
N ARG A 15 5.53 -5.66 12.08
CA ARG A 15 5.01 -4.34 12.43
C ARG A 15 5.95 -3.20 12.05
N ILE A 16 7.23 -3.30 12.37
CA ILE A 16 8.25 -2.28 12.08
C ILE A 16 8.52 -2.20 10.58
N HIS A 17 8.63 -3.36 9.91
CA HIS A 17 8.85 -3.40 8.46
C HIS A 17 7.71 -2.71 7.70
N ARG A 18 6.46 -2.96 8.09
CA ARG A 18 5.28 -2.30 7.52
C ARG A 18 5.34 -0.78 7.67
N SER A 19 5.64 -0.28 8.87
CA SER A 19 5.76 1.17 9.10
C SER A 19 6.89 1.81 8.28
N ASN A 20 8.00 1.09 8.07
CA ASN A 20 9.08 1.56 7.21
C ASN A 20 8.63 1.68 5.74
N LEU A 21 7.86 0.72 5.23
CA LEU A 21 7.31 0.78 3.86
C LEU A 21 6.44 2.03 3.68
N VAL A 22 5.51 2.26 4.61
CA VAL A 22 4.65 3.45 4.59
C VAL A 22 5.48 4.74 4.67
N GLY A 23 6.48 4.79 5.56
CA GLY A 23 7.39 5.92 5.69
C GLY A 23 8.16 6.23 4.40
N MET A 24 8.40 5.23 3.56
CA MET A 24 9.02 5.38 2.24
C MET A 24 8.03 5.71 1.12
N GLY A 25 6.73 5.84 1.42
CA GLY A 25 5.67 6.09 0.45
C GLY A 25 5.25 4.85 -0.35
N ILE A 26 5.51 3.66 0.16
CA ILE A 26 5.12 2.37 -0.45
C ILE A 26 3.81 1.91 0.17
N VAL A 27 2.87 1.45 -0.65
CA VAL A 27 1.58 0.93 -0.16
C VAL A 27 1.73 -0.54 0.28
N PRO A 28 1.56 -0.86 1.59
CA PRO A 28 1.52 -2.24 2.04
C PRO A 28 0.10 -2.82 1.84
N LEU A 29 0.00 -3.96 1.19
CA LEU A 29 -1.25 -4.67 0.90
C LEU A 29 -1.19 -6.07 1.51
N CYS A 30 -2.25 -6.48 2.19
CA CYS A 30 -2.41 -7.84 2.67
C CYS A 30 -3.50 -8.56 1.87
N PHE A 31 -3.22 -9.82 1.48
CA PHE A 31 -4.27 -10.73 1.03
C PHE A 31 -5.34 -10.90 2.12
N LYS A 32 -6.56 -11.30 1.76
CA LYS A 32 -7.57 -11.66 2.76
C LYS A 32 -7.17 -12.96 3.46
N SER A 33 -7.81 -13.22 4.61
CA SER A 33 -7.53 -14.40 5.41
C SER A 33 -7.72 -15.68 4.58
N GLY A 34 -6.69 -16.52 4.52
CA GLY A 34 -6.71 -17.77 3.76
C GLY A 34 -6.33 -17.62 2.28
N GLU A 35 -6.05 -16.41 1.81
CA GLU A 35 -5.58 -16.13 0.45
C GLU A 35 -4.09 -15.82 0.41
N ASP A 36 -3.46 -16.16 -0.71
CA ASP A 36 -2.08 -15.85 -1.07
C ASP A 36 -1.85 -16.02 -2.58
N ALA A 37 -0.66 -15.65 -3.04
CA ALA A 37 -0.30 -15.75 -4.46
C ALA A 37 -0.60 -17.13 -5.08
N ASP A 38 -0.35 -18.23 -4.37
CA ASP A 38 -0.53 -19.58 -4.92
C ASP A 38 -2.02 -19.96 -5.01
N THR A 39 -2.80 -19.69 -3.96
CA THR A 39 -4.24 -20.00 -3.87
C THR A 39 -5.08 -19.23 -4.88
N ILE A 40 -4.70 -17.99 -5.21
CA ILE A 40 -5.33 -17.20 -6.28
C ILE A 40 -4.60 -17.35 -7.63
N GLY A 41 -3.53 -18.14 -7.67
CA GLY A 41 -2.78 -18.53 -8.87
C GLY A 41 -2.11 -17.35 -9.58
N LEU A 42 -1.47 -16.47 -8.83
CA LEU A 42 -0.58 -15.42 -9.34
C LEU A 42 0.79 -16.00 -9.66
N THR A 43 1.34 -15.62 -10.79
CA THR A 43 2.67 -16.04 -11.23
C THR A 43 3.74 -14.98 -10.98
N GLY A 44 3.32 -13.72 -10.82
CA GLY A 44 4.22 -12.55 -10.70
C GLY A 44 4.62 -11.96 -12.05
N HIS A 45 4.19 -12.55 -13.16
CA HIS A 45 4.38 -12.02 -14.51
C HIS A 45 3.25 -11.10 -14.97
N GLU A 46 2.16 -11.03 -14.21
CA GLU A 46 1.03 -10.18 -14.50
C GLU A 46 1.34 -8.71 -14.26
N ARG A 47 0.62 -7.84 -14.97
CA ARG A 47 0.57 -6.41 -14.62
C ARG A 47 -0.55 -6.16 -13.63
N PHE A 48 -0.18 -5.64 -12.46
CA PHE A 48 -1.13 -5.33 -11.39
C PHE A 48 -1.62 -3.87 -11.47
N THR A 49 -2.93 -3.70 -11.33
CA THR A 49 -3.60 -2.41 -11.14
C THR A 49 -4.25 -2.45 -9.76
N ILE A 50 -3.91 -1.50 -8.90
CA ILE A 50 -4.47 -1.41 -7.55
C ILE A 50 -5.46 -0.24 -7.56
N ASP A 51 -6.73 -0.52 -7.29
CA ASP A 51 -7.79 0.48 -7.24
C ASP A 51 -7.78 1.20 -5.88
N LEU A 52 -6.93 2.23 -5.80
CA LEU A 52 -6.86 3.13 -4.66
C LEU A 52 -7.60 4.43 -5.00
N PRO A 53 -8.46 4.95 -4.10
CA PRO A 53 -9.06 6.26 -4.26
C PRO A 53 -8.01 7.33 -4.56
N SER A 54 -8.32 8.21 -5.52
CA SER A 54 -7.39 9.30 -5.91
C SER A 54 -7.24 10.35 -4.80
N ASN A 55 -8.23 10.44 -3.91
CA ASN A 55 -8.24 11.36 -2.78
C ASN A 55 -7.91 10.58 -1.50
N ILE A 56 -6.83 10.97 -0.81
CA ILE A 56 -6.40 10.29 0.42
C ILE A 56 -7.46 10.33 1.52
N ASN A 57 -8.31 11.36 1.57
CA ASN A 57 -9.34 11.50 2.60
C ASN A 57 -10.46 10.46 2.47
N GLU A 58 -10.53 9.77 1.33
CA GLU A 58 -11.47 8.67 1.10
C GLU A 58 -10.87 7.32 1.54
N ILE A 59 -9.57 7.28 1.83
CA ILE A 59 -8.86 6.09 2.28
C ILE A 59 -8.96 6.01 3.81
N ARG A 60 -9.50 4.90 4.31
CA ARG A 60 -9.55 4.63 5.75
C ARG A 60 -8.46 3.65 6.18
N PRO A 61 -7.95 3.73 7.43
CA PRO A 61 -7.04 2.72 7.95
C PRO A 61 -7.64 1.32 7.84
N GLY A 62 -6.87 0.37 7.30
CA GLY A 62 -7.31 -1.01 7.10
C GLY A 62 -8.41 -1.21 6.05
N GLN A 63 -8.61 -0.27 5.12
CA GLN A 63 -9.61 -0.40 4.06
C GLN A 63 -9.26 -1.51 3.07
N ASP A 64 -10.29 -2.22 2.60
CA ASP A 64 -10.17 -3.17 1.50
C ASP A 64 -10.19 -2.44 0.14
N VAL A 65 -9.30 -2.87 -0.77
CA VAL A 65 -9.18 -2.38 -2.14
C VAL A 65 -9.17 -3.55 -3.11
N THR A 66 -9.58 -3.29 -4.35
CA THR A 66 -9.53 -4.27 -5.42
C THR A 66 -8.19 -4.20 -6.13
N VAL A 67 -7.57 -5.35 -6.36
CA VAL A 67 -6.38 -5.52 -7.19
C VAL A 67 -6.78 -6.33 -8.42
N GLN A 68 -6.48 -5.79 -9.60
CA GLN A 68 -6.76 -6.42 -10.88
C GLN A 68 -5.46 -6.74 -11.62
N THR A 69 -5.46 -7.85 -12.34
CA THR A 69 -4.39 -8.21 -13.27
C THR A 69 -4.82 -7.99 -14.71
N ASP A 70 -3.85 -7.80 -15.61
CA ASP A 70 -4.07 -7.79 -17.05
C ASP A 70 -4.53 -9.14 -17.62
N THR A 71 -4.36 -10.22 -16.86
CA THR A 71 -4.92 -11.55 -17.16
C THR A 71 -6.41 -11.69 -16.83
N GLY A 72 -7.04 -10.63 -16.29
CA GLY A 72 -8.46 -10.60 -15.95
C GLY A 72 -8.80 -11.16 -14.56
N LYS A 73 -7.79 -11.54 -13.76
CA LYS A 73 -8.00 -11.93 -12.35
C LYS A 73 -8.22 -10.68 -11.50
N SER A 74 -9.13 -10.77 -10.54
CA SER A 74 -9.43 -9.71 -9.59
C SER A 74 -9.54 -10.31 -8.20
N PHE A 75 -8.92 -9.66 -7.21
CA PHE A 75 -8.93 -10.09 -5.82
C PHE A 75 -8.92 -8.88 -4.89
N THR A 76 -9.31 -9.10 -3.64
CA THR A 76 -9.37 -8.04 -2.64
C THR A 76 -8.12 -8.09 -1.76
N CYS A 77 -7.55 -6.92 -1.48
CA CYS A 77 -6.49 -6.78 -0.48
C CYS A 77 -6.87 -5.74 0.55
N THR A 78 -6.43 -5.93 1.78
CA THR A 78 -6.50 -4.91 2.81
C THR A 78 -5.28 -3.99 2.69
N VAL A 79 -5.49 -2.69 2.48
CA VAL A 79 -4.44 -1.68 2.56
C VAL A 79 -4.06 -1.48 4.03
N ARG A 80 -2.77 -1.67 4.33
CA ARG A 80 -2.22 -1.69 5.69
C ARG A 80 -1.63 -0.35 6.13
N PHE A 81 -2.38 0.72 5.89
CA PHE A 81 -2.26 1.93 6.70
C PHE A 81 -3.00 1.68 8.01
N ASP A 82 -2.26 1.62 9.12
CA ASP A 82 -2.84 1.24 10.41
C ASP A 82 -3.27 2.50 11.22
N THR A 83 -2.88 3.71 10.78
CA THR A 83 -3.24 4.98 11.43
C THR A 83 -3.44 6.12 10.43
N GLU A 84 -4.14 7.18 10.86
CA GLU A 84 -4.30 8.43 10.09
C GLU A 84 -2.96 9.14 9.81
N VAL A 85 -2.02 9.05 10.75
CA VAL A 85 -0.68 9.64 10.59
C VAL A 85 0.08 8.99 9.43
N GLU A 86 -0.08 7.67 9.28
CA GLU A 86 0.50 6.91 8.19
C GLU A 86 -0.10 7.28 6.82
N LEU A 87 -1.41 7.54 6.76
CA LEU A 87 -2.06 8.10 5.57
C LEU A 87 -1.51 9.48 5.23
N ALA A 88 -1.30 10.34 6.23
CA ALA A 88 -0.70 11.65 6.03
C ALA A 88 0.72 11.55 5.45
N TYR A 89 1.56 10.64 5.97
CA TYR A 89 2.89 10.40 5.40
C TYR A 89 2.82 9.96 3.94
N PHE A 90 1.94 9.00 3.63
CA PHE A 90 1.76 8.52 2.25
C PHE A 90 1.33 9.64 1.30
N ASN A 91 0.37 10.49 1.70
CA ASN A 91 -0.08 11.65 0.90
C ASN A 91 1.05 12.62 0.54
N HIS A 92 2.06 12.71 1.40
CA HIS A 92 3.22 13.58 1.18
C HIS A 92 4.35 12.88 0.42
N GLY A 93 4.17 11.62 0.02
CA GLY A 93 5.19 10.81 -0.66
C GLY A 93 6.23 10.22 0.30
N GLY A 94 5.92 10.14 1.59
CA GLY A 94 6.76 9.58 2.65
C GLY A 94 6.93 10.51 3.85
N ILE A 95 7.54 9.97 4.91
CA ILE A 95 7.74 10.67 6.18
C ILE A 95 8.71 11.86 6.05
N LEU A 96 9.82 11.71 5.31
CA LEU A 96 10.80 12.78 5.15
C LEU A 96 10.22 14.00 4.41
N PRO A 97 9.54 13.84 3.26
CA PRO A 97 8.82 14.94 2.62
C PRO A 97 7.79 15.62 3.52
N TYR A 98 7.04 14.83 4.31
CA TYR A 98 6.07 15.36 5.27
C TYR A 98 6.74 16.27 6.31
N VAL A 99 7.79 15.79 6.97
CA VAL A 99 8.51 16.54 8.01
C VAL A 99 9.17 17.79 7.43
N ILE A 100 9.82 17.69 6.26
CA ILE A 100 10.46 18.86 5.62
C ILE A 100 9.43 19.94 5.33
N ARG A 101 8.27 19.59 4.78
CA ARG A 101 7.19 20.56 4.49
C ARG A 101 6.65 21.23 5.75
N GLN A 102 6.56 20.50 6.87
CA GLN A 102 6.15 21.08 8.14
C GLN A 102 7.16 22.10 8.67
N LEU A 103 8.46 21.86 8.48
CA LEU A 103 9.53 22.76 8.90
C LEU A 103 9.64 24.00 8.01
N THR A 104 9.35 23.89 6.71
CA THR A 104 9.41 25.02 5.76
C THR A 104 8.13 25.85 5.71
N ASN A 105 7.01 25.33 6.18
CA ASN A 105 5.74 26.05 6.29
C ASN A 105 5.53 26.68 7.68
N GLN A 106 6.58 26.72 8.50
CA GLN A 106 6.72 27.63 9.65
C GLN A 106 7.37 28.94 9.18
#